data_AF-A0A2K3M2R5-F1
#
_entry.id   AF-A0A2K3M2R5-F1
#
_cell.length_a   1.000
_cell.length_b   1.000
_cell.length_c   1.000
_cell.angle_alpha   90.00
_cell.angle_beta   90.00
_cell.angle_gamma   90.00
#
_symmetry.space_group_name_H-M   'P 1'
#
loop_
_entity.id
_entity.type
_entity.pdbx_description
1 polymer ?
#
loop_
_entity_poly.entity_id
_entity_poly.type
_entity_poly.pdbx_seq_one_letter_code
_entity_poly.pdbx_strand_id
1 'polypeptide(L)'
;AIAYAHFLYHSLSKGYLSSREVDCLCSSMPLVDNYGCVTDKRKGVLVPANVSKWADLIVSNPWRHENYVELGKEYLNSSSYAGQYTSSGKLIDFLKTHVGASDIPNISPPNAGFSAVDTPLTKDNAFLLLDWIRNLKYKGKHLPERFLKSIKDGSWLKVTVNGYRPPSKSFLIRSPLGKILQSGSVLVDIPLIDESFYGVKINKYEEELKTIGVMSSCEEACNFIGRELMSRASSFTLSKNHVLLMLKFIQYLRKSLLPVDKFVISIKDGPWLKTTRGLRSPNGSVLNDSEWNVASQISNIPFIDQSYFGEEINNYKEELKLLAEAVLLIMQCIRVLNAPSKLLTSLKGASCFKTNMGFKIPSECFLYDPVWGCILEVFNCLPVIDHKFYGHKIFDYKNELRQIGVVVDFGEAIKKF
;
A
#
# COMPACT_ATOMS: atom_id res chain seq x y z
N ALA A 1 36.84 -29.23 -6.92
CA ALA A 1 36.01 -28.13 -7.49
C ALA A 1 36.87 -27.07 -8.20
N ILE A 2 37.68 -26.26 -7.51
CA ILE A 2 38.51 -25.21 -8.16
C ILE A 2 39.45 -25.76 -9.25
N ALA A 3 40.19 -26.83 -8.95
CA ALA A 3 41.06 -27.49 -9.94
C ALA A 3 40.30 -27.96 -11.19
N TYR A 4 39.04 -28.40 -11.03
CA TYR A 4 38.19 -28.83 -12.13
C TYR A 4 37.71 -27.63 -12.98
N ALA A 5 37.42 -26.48 -12.35
CA ALA A 5 37.15 -25.24 -13.09
C ALA A 5 38.35 -24.80 -13.94
N HIS A 6 39.58 -24.91 -13.41
CA HIS A 6 40.80 -24.66 -14.19
C HIS A 6 40.98 -25.67 -15.33
N PHE A 7 40.69 -26.94 -15.10
CA PHE A 7 40.72 -27.96 -16.14
C PHE A 7 39.79 -27.61 -17.31
N LEU A 8 38.55 -27.21 -17.03
CA LEU A 8 37.59 -26.81 -18.07
C LEU A 8 38.04 -25.53 -18.79
N TYR A 9 38.50 -24.52 -18.04
CA TYR A 9 39.04 -23.29 -18.61
C TYR A 9 40.19 -23.57 -19.59
N HIS A 10 41.17 -24.37 -19.18
CA HIS A 10 42.32 -24.69 -20.02
C HIS A 10 41.95 -25.57 -21.21
N SER A 11 41.02 -26.51 -21.01
CA SER A 11 40.52 -27.37 -22.09
C SER A 11 39.81 -26.56 -23.17
N LEU A 12 39.04 -25.55 -22.77
CA LEU A 12 38.44 -24.59 -23.70
C LEU A 12 39.51 -23.74 -24.39
N SER A 13 40.41 -23.13 -23.62
CA SER A 13 41.40 -22.18 -24.16
C SER A 13 42.37 -22.82 -25.16
N LYS A 14 42.61 -24.13 -25.03
CA LYS A 14 43.48 -24.91 -25.92
C LYS A 14 42.72 -25.62 -27.05
N GLY A 15 41.40 -25.50 -27.10
CA GLY A 15 40.58 -26.11 -28.14
C GLY A 15 40.38 -27.63 -28.00
N TYR A 16 40.62 -28.19 -26.80
CA TYR A 16 40.34 -29.61 -26.54
C TYR A 16 38.85 -29.88 -26.32
N LEU A 17 38.11 -28.87 -25.84
CA LEU A 17 36.66 -28.91 -25.70
C LEU A 17 36.05 -27.70 -26.41
N SER A 18 34.91 -27.91 -27.04
CA SER A 18 34.07 -26.84 -27.58
C SER A 18 33.35 -26.07 -26.46
N SER A 19 32.92 -24.83 -26.76
CA SER A 19 32.13 -24.03 -25.81
C SER A 19 30.89 -24.78 -25.31
N ARG A 20 30.19 -25.49 -26.20
CA ARG A 20 28.98 -26.24 -25.86
C ARG A 20 29.24 -27.39 -24.90
N GLU A 21 30.33 -28.14 -25.11
CA GLU A 21 30.74 -29.21 -24.19
C GLU A 21 31.09 -28.64 -22.82
N VAL A 22 31.79 -27.51 -22.79
CA VAL A 22 32.12 -26.81 -21.54
C VAL A 22 30.86 -26.34 -20.84
N ASP A 23 29.89 -25.76 -21.55
CA ASP A 23 28.60 -25.34 -20.94
C ASP A 23 27.86 -26.53 -20.32
N CYS A 24 27.83 -27.68 -21.00
CA CYS A 24 27.25 -28.91 -20.47
C CYS A 24 27.98 -29.38 -19.20
N LEU A 25 29.31 -29.41 -19.20
CA LEU A 25 30.11 -29.80 -18.02
C LEU A 25 30.01 -28.77 -16.88
N CYS A 26 29.90 -27.50 -17.22
CA CYS A 26 29.70 -26.40 -16.29
C CYS A 26 28.29 -26.39 -15.68
N SER A 27 27.30 -27.09 -16.25
CA SER A 27 25.95 -27.17 -15.66
C SER A 27 25.91 -27.98 -14.36
N SER A 28 26.74 -29.03 -14.24
CA SER A 28 26.84 -29.91 -13.06
C SER A 28 28.14 -29.74 -12.27
N MET A 29 29.03 -28.84 -12.72
CA MET A 29 30.32 -28.59 -12.06
C MET A 29 30.13 -28.22 -10.57
N PRO A 30 30.83 -28.87 -9.61
CA PRO A 30 30.80 -28.46 -8.21
C PRO A 30 31.54 -27.11 -8.02
N LEU A 31 30.93 -26.22 -7.25
CA LEU A 31 31.49 -24.92 -6.86
C LEU A 31 31.88 -24.92 -5.38
N VAL A 32 32.91 -24.15 -5.04
CA VAL A 32 33.30 -23.87 -3.65
C VAL A 32 32.73 -22.51 -3.26
N ASP A 33 31.93 -22.46 -2.20
CA ASP A 33 31.46 -21.18 -1.67
C ASP A 33 32.54 -20.47 -0.82
N ASN A 34 32.32 -19.21 -0.45
CA ASN A 34 33.24 -18.42 0.37
C ASN A 34 33.42 -18.94 1.82
N TYR A 35 32.70 -20.01 2.20
CA TYR A 35 32.84 -20.71 3.49
C TYR A 35 33.59 -22.05 3.34
N GLY A 36 34.07 -22.37 2.14
CA GLY A 36 34.75 -23.64 1.84
C GLY A 36 33.79 -24.82 1.62
N CYS A 37 32.47 -24.59 1.60
CA CYS A 37 31.50 -25.63 1.32
C CYS A 37 31.42 -25.92 -0.18
N VAL A 38 31.39 -27.20 -0.55
CA VAL A 38 31.26 -27.63 -1.95
C VAL A 38 29.79 -27.92 -2.26
N THR A 39 29.27 -27.36 -3.34
CA THR A 39 27.89 -27.61 -3.80
C THR A 39 27.82 -27.74 -5.33
N ASP A 40 27.02 -28.68 -5.80
CA ASP A 40 26.59 -28.81 -7.20
C ASP A 40 25.25 -28.11 -7.44
N LYS A 41 24.42 -27.93 -6.41
CA LYS A 41 23.16 -27.21 -6.45
C LYS A 41 23.39 -25.71 -6.50
N ARG A 42 22.84 -25.06 -7.54
CA ARG A 42 22.85 -23.60 -7.70
C ARG A 42 21.62 -23.13 -8.47
N LYS A 43 20.99 -22.06 -7.99
CA LYS A 43 19.98 -21.27 -8.71
C LYS A 43 20.57 -19.94 -9.19
N GLY A 44 21.54 -19.41 -8.45
CA GLY A 44 22.30 -18.22 -8.82
C GLY A 44 23.73 -18.34 -8.32
N VAL A 45 24.66 -17.69 -9.01
CA VAL A 45 26.08 -17.67 -8.63
C VAL A 45 26.52 -16.22 -8.54
N LEU A 46 26.92 -15.81 -7.33
CA LEU A 46 27.47 -14.50 -7.03
C LEU A 46 28.98 -14.55 -7.23
N VAL A 47 29.55 -13.55 -7.89
CA VAL A 47 31.02 -13.41 -7.94
C VAL A 47 31.58 -13.10 -6.54
N PRO A 48 32.88 -13.36 -6.28
CA PRO A 48 33.44 -13.19 -4.94
C PRO A 48 33.30 -11.75 -4.43
N ALA A 49 32.98 -11.59 -3.14
CA ALA A 49 32.69 -10.31 -2.50
C ALA A 49 33.79 -9.24 -2.74
N ASN A 50 35.06 -9.66 -2.79
CA ASN A 50 36.22 -8.77 -2.96
C ASN A 50 36.20 -7.91 -4.24
N VAL A 51 35.43 -8.29 -5.25
CA VAL A 51 35.38 -7.60 -6.55
C VAL A 51 33.95 -7.20 -6.92
N SER A 52 33.03 -7.17 -5.95
CA SER A 52 31.60 -7.15 -6.23
C SER A 52 30.84 -6.03 -5.54
N LYS A 53 29.98 -5.37 -6.31
CA LYS A 53 29.05 -4.36 -5.81
C LYS A 53 27.94 -4.95 -4.96
N TRP A 54 27.57 -6.22 -5.21
CA TRP A 54 26.59 -6.88 -4.35
C TRP A 54 27.08 -6.98 -2.91
N ALA A 55 28.38 -7.10 -2.66
CA ALA A 55 28.92 -7.15 -1.30
C ALA A 55 28.85 -5.80 -0.59
N ASP A 56 28.98 -4.69 -1.33
CA ASP A 56 28.77 -3.34 -0.79
C ASP A 56 27.32 -3.15 -0.31
N LEU A 57 26.36 -3.68 -1.08
CA LEU A 57 24.94 -3.60 -0.76
C LEU A 57 24.53 -4.64 0.31
N ILE A 58 25.11 -5.84 0.23
CA ILE A 58 24.70 -7.04 0.94
C ILE A 58 25.93 -7.57 1.66
N VAL A 59 26.14 -7.11 2.89
CA VAL A 59 27.34 -7.41 3.71
C VAL A 59 27.68 -8.91 3.72
N SER A 60 26.67 -9.78 3.69
CA SER A 60 26.82 -11.23 3.55
C SER A 60 25.68 -11.81 2.72
N ASN A 61 25.93 -12.89 1.98
CA ASN A 61 24.92 -13.53 1.13
C ASN A 61 23.72 -14.07 1.93
N PRO A 62 22.51 -13.46 1.82
CA PRO A 62 21.33 -13.85 2.61
C PRO A 62 20.60 -15.06 2.00
N TRP A 63 21.07 -15.57 0.86
CA TRP A 63 20.34 -16.53 0.02
C TRP A 63 21.03 -17.89 -0.08
N ARG A 64 21.93 -18.22 0.86
CA ARG A 64 22.57 -19.55 0.90
C ARG A 64 21.55 -20.69 0.91
N HIS A 65 20.48 -20.55 1.70
CA HIS A 65 19.38 -21.53 1.77
C HIS A 65 18.49 -21.55 0.51
N GLU A 66 18.65 -20.59 -0.39
CA GLU A 66 17.95 -20.51 -1.67
C GLU A 66 18.80 -21.06 -2.84
N ASN A 67 19.95 -21.68 -2.52
CA ASN A 67 20.96 -22.16 -3.48
C ASN A 67 21.60 -21.03 -4.30
N TYR A 68 21.78 -19.84 -3.70
CA TYR A 68 22.62 -18.80 -4.28
C TYR A 68 24.03 -18.95 -3.73
N VAL A 69 24.97 -19.27 -4.60
CA VAL A 69 26.34 -19.61 -4.25
C VAL A 69 27.22 -18.38 -4.41
N GLU A 70 27.80 -17.90 -3.32
CA GLU A 70 28.86 -16.90 -3.35
C GLU A 70 30.19 -17.60 -3.59
N LEU A 71 30.82 -17.34 -4.73
CA LEU A 71 32.13 -17.92 -5.07
C LEU A 71 33.19 -17.47 -4.07
N GLY A 72 34.01 -18.42 -3.61
CA GLY A 72 35.15 -18.11 -2.74
C GLY A 72 36.21 -17.24 -3.41
N LYS A 73 36.99 -16.52 -2.60
CA LYS A 73 38.09 -15.66 -3.09
C LYS A 73 39.17 -16.43 -3.86
N GLU A 74 39.27 -17.75 -3.66
CA GLU A 74 40.22 -18.62 -4.34
C GLU A 74 40.06 -18.58 -5.86
N TYR A 75 38.85 -18.29 -6.36
CA TYR A 75 38.58 -18.14 -7.79
C TYR A 75 39.20 -16.86 -8.40
N LEU A 76 39.65 -15.90 -7.58
CA LEU A 76 40.34 -14.69 -8.03
C LEU A 76 41.85 -14.87 -8.17
N ASN A 77 42.43 -15.85 -7.47
CA ASN A 77 43.87 -16.01 -7.37
C ASN A 77 44.45 -16.49 -8.70
N SER A 78 45.68 -16.06 -8.99
CA SER A 78 46.49 -16.77 -9.97
C SER A 78 46.85 -18.14 -9.44
N SER A 79 46.92 -19.13 -10.33
CA SER A 79 47.22 -20.50 -9.94
C SER A 79 47.88 -21.25 -11.08
N SER A 80 48.60 -22.32 -10.73
CA SER A 80 49.17 -23.26 -11.68
C SER A 80 48.61 -24.65 -11.38
N TYR A 81 47.90 -25.23 -12.34
CA TYR A 81 47.36 -26.58 -12.26
C TYR A 81 47.90 -27.40 -13.42
N ALA A 82 48.48 -28.57 -13.12
CA ALA A 82 49.07 -29.47 -14.12
C ALA A 82 50.05 -28.75 -15.09
N GLY A 83 50.87 -27.83 -14.56
CA GLY A 83 51.84 -27.04 -15.33
C GLY A 83 51.23 -25.95 -16.22
N GLN A 84 49.92 -25.69 -16.11
CA GLN A 84 49.23 -24.62 -16.83
C GLN A 84 48.93 -23.45 -15.89
N TYR A 85 49.35 -22.26 -16.31
CA TYR A 85 49.16 -21.03 -15.54
C TYR A 85 47.85 -20.33 -15.91
N THR A 86 47.07 -19.94 -14.91
CA THR A 86 45.92 -19.04 -15.04
C THR A 86 46.23 -17.74 -14.32
N SER A 87 46.19 -16.61 -15.03
CA SER A 87 46.36 -15.29 -14.41
C SER A 87 45.12 -14.92 -13.57
N SER A 88 45.33 -14.06 -12.56
CA SER A 88 44.24 -13.55 -11.71
C SER A 88 43.10 -12.97 -12.55
N GLY A 89 41.86 -13.22 -12.10
CA GLY A 89 40.62 -12.78 -12.75
C GLY A 89 40.16 -13.58 -13.97
N LYS A 90 41.05 -14.27 -14.70
CA LYS A 90 40.65 -15.04 -15.92
C LYS A 90 39.65 -16.14 -15.63
N LEU A 91 39.80 -16.82 -14.50
CA LEU A 91 38.86 -17.84 -14.09
C LEU A 91 37.48 -17.26 -13.78
N ILE A 92 37.40 -16.05 -13.22
CA ILE A 92 36.11 -15.37 -12.99
C ILE A 92 35.44 -15.03 -14.32
N ASP A 93 36.17 -14.54 -15.33
CA ASP A 93 35.59 -14.25 -16.64
C ASP A 93 35.04 -15.53 -17.32
N PHE A 94 35.76 -16.63 -17.16
CA PHE A 94 35.27 -17.96 -17.56
C PHE A 94 33.97 -18.34 -16.83
N LEU A 95 33.92 -18.18 -15.51
CA LEU A 95 32.74 -18.51 -14.70
C LEU A 95 31.54 -17.59 -14.98
N LYS A 96 31.78 -16.31 -15.29
CA LYS A 96 30.72 -15.40 -15.75
C LYS A 96 30.08 -15.89 -17.04
N THR A 97 30.90 -16.41 -17.96
CA THR A 97 30.48 -16.86 -19.28
C THR A 97 29.77 -18.21 -19.23
N HIS A 98 30.39 -19.21 -18.60
CA HIS A 98 29.95 -20.61 -18.69
C HIS A 98 29.16 -21.11 -17.48
N VAL A 99 29.25 -20.43 -16.34
CA VAL A 99 28.53 -20.81 -15.10
C VAL A 99 27.43 -19.80 -14.73
N GLY A 100 27.42 -18.63 -15.38
CA GLY A 100 26.47 -17.56 -15.10
C GLY A 100 26.78 -16.79 -13.81
N ALA A 101 28.02 -16.85 -13.31
CA ALA A 101 28.45 -16.03 -12.18
C ALA A 101 28.22 -14.55 -12.49
N SER A 102 27.54 -13.84 -11.60
CA SER A 102 27.07 -12.48 -11.88
C SER A 102 27.17 -11.59 -10.64
N ASP A 103 27.29 -10.29 -10.90
CA ASP A 103 27.19 -9.23 -9.88
C ASP A 103 25.89 -8.44 -10.08
N ILE A 104 25.56 -7.58 -9.12
CA ILE A 104 24.59 -6.50 -9.33
C ILE A 104 25.15 -5.54 -10.41
N PRO A 105 24.32 -5.11 -11.37
CA PRO A 105 22.86 -5.27 -11.42
C PRO A 105 22.37 -6.46 -12.25
N ASN A 106 23.26 -7.35 -12.69
CA ASN A 106 22.94 -8.40 -13.66
C ASN A 106 22.37 -9.67 -13.04
N ILE A 107 22.75 -9.99 -11.81
CA ILE A 107 22.20 -11.14 -11.11
C ILE A 107 20.70 -10.95 -10.84
N SER A 108 19.92 -12.02 -11.00
CA SER A 108 18.49 -12.02 -10.66
C SER A 108 18.33 -12.44 -9.21
N PRO A 109 17.58 -11.71 -8.36
CA PRO A 109 17.35 -12.11 -6.98
C PRO A 109 16.46 -13.35 -6.91
N PRO A 110 16.57 -14.19 -5.85
CA PRO A 110 15.61 -15.26 -5.59
C PRO A 110 14.29 -14.73 -5.05
N ASN A 111 13.26 -15.58 -5.02
CA ASN A 111 12.02 -15.30 -4.31
C ASN A 111 12.16 -15.51 -2.80
N ALA A 112 13.00 -14.69 -2.16
CA ALA A 112 13.32 -14.79 -0.75
C ALA A 112 13.46 -13.43 -0.08
N GLY A 113 13.59 -13.43 1.24
CA GLY A 113 13.81 -12.22 2.02
C GLY A 113 15.11 -11.52 1.64
N PHE A 114 15.18 -10.21 1.83
CA PHE A 114 16.38 -9.41 1.59
C PHE A 114 16.74 -8.63 2.84
N SER A 115 17.67 -9.14 3.66
CA SER A 115 17.94 -8.54 4.98
C SER A 115 18.75 -7.25 4.94
N ALA A 116 19.43 -6.95 3.83
CA ALA A 116 20.20 -5.72 3.66
C ALA A 116 19.35 -4.44 3.81
N VAL A 117 18.05 -4.54 3.54
CA VAL A 117 17.08 -3.44 3.62
C VAL A 117 16.35 -3.37 4.96
N ASP A 118 16.63 -4.29 5.90
CA ASP A 118 16.09 -4.23 7.26
C ASP A 118 16.71 -3.06 8.05
N THR A 119 17.88 -2.60 7.63
CA THR A 119 18.64 -1.49 8.25
C THR A 119 18.79 -0.31 7.30
N PRO A 120 19.08 0.91 7.84
CA PRO A 120 19.42 2.08 7.04
C PRO A 120 20.48 1.79 5.97
N LEU A 121 20.19 2.17 4.71
CA LEU A 121 21.19 2.12 3.65
C LEU A 121 21.93 3.46 3.55
N THR A 122 23.22 3.40 3.23
CA THR A 122 23.98 4.58 2.81
C THR A 122 23.39 5.13 1.50
N LYS A 123 23.71 6.39 1.19
CA LYS A 123 23.31 7.03 -0.06
C LYS A 123 23.72 6.21 -1.28
N ASP A 124 24.95 5.70 -1.29
CA ASP A 124 25.48 4.94 -2.43
C ASP A 124 24.83 3.57 -2.54
N ASN A 125 24.61 2.86 -1.43
CA ASN A 125 23.93 1.56 -1.43
C ASN A 125 22.46 1.67 -1.86
N ALA A 126 21.77 2.74 -1.47
CA ALA A 126 20.42 3.02 -1.96
C ALA A 126 20.40 3.20 -3.49
N PHE A 127 21.36 3.92 -4.06
CA PHE A 127 21.47 4.04 -5.52
C PHE A 127 21.85 2.73 -6.20
N LEU A 128 22.74 1.92 -5.62
CA LEU A 128 23.05 0.58 -6.12
C LEU A 128 21.81 -0.32 -6.19
N LEU A 129 20.97 -0.28 -5.16
CA LEU A 129 19.69 -1.01 -5.14
C LEU A 129 18.73 -0.51 -6.23
N LEU A 130 18.60 0.81 -6.39
CA LEU A 130 17.71 1.39 -7.39
C LEU A 130 18.22 1.12 -8.82
N ASP A 131 19.52 1.19 -9.06
CA ASP A 131 20.14 0.81 -10.34
C ASP A 131 19.94 -0.68 -10.64
N TRP A 132 19.97 -1.52 -9.61
CA TRP A 132 19.66 -2.94 -9.76
C TRP A 132 18.22 -3.17 -10.21
N ILE A 133 17.26 -2.57 -9.52
CA ILE A 133 15.84 -2.67 -9.84
C ILE A 133 15.58 -2.14 -11.25
N ARG A 134 16.17 -1.00 -11.61
CA ARG A 134 16.11 -0.44 -12.96
C ARG A 134 16.55 -1.43 -14.02
N ASN A 135 17.72 -2.06 -13.84
CA ASN A 135 18.25 -3.03 -14.80
C ASN A 135 17.36 -4.26 -14.93
N LEU A 136 16.82 -4.77 -13.81
CA LEU A 136 15.89 -5.90 -13.84
C LEU A 136 14.61 -5.54 -14.61
N LYS A 137 14.06 -4.35 -14.39
CA LYS A 137 12.90 -3.84 -15.16
C LYS A 137 13.22 -3.67 -16.64
N TYR A 138 14.37 -3.08 -16.98
CA TYR A 138 14.79 -2.88 -18.38
C TYR A 138 14.91 -4.21 -19.13
N LYS A 139 15.36 -5.27 -18.47
CA LYS A 139 15.44 -6.63 -19.03
C LYS A 139 14.09 -7.36 -19.07
N GLY A 140 12.99 -6.71 -18.71
CA GLY A 140 11.66 -7.33 -18.65
C GLY A 140 11.53 -8.43 -17.59
N LYS A 141 12.42 -8.46 -16.58
CA LYS A 141 12.36 -9.45 -15.52
C LYS A 141 11.38 -9.01 -14.44
N HIS A 142 10.42 -9.87 -14.11
CA HIS A 142 9.58 -9.66 -12.94
C HIS A 142 10.40 -9.77 -11.65
N LEU A 143 10.22 -8.82 -10.74
CA LEU A 143 10.82 -8.86 -9.42
C LEU A 143 10.12 -9.93 -8.58
N PRO A 144 10.86 -10.87 -7.96
CA PRO A 144 10.26 -11.87 -7.09
C PRO A 144 9.50 -11.22 -5.92
N GLU A 145 8.36 -11.80 -5.56
CA GLU A 145 7.42 -11.21 -4.60
C GLU A 145 8.04 -10.98 -3.21
N ARG A 146 8.71 -12.00 -2.65
CA ARG A 146 9.32 -11.92 -1.31
C ARG A 146 10.49 -10.94 -1.27
N PHE A 147 11.25 -10.86 -2.35
CA PHE A 147 12.33 -9.89 -2.50
C PHE A 147 11.78 -8.47 -2.54
N LEU A 148 10.78 -8.22 -3.40
CA LEU A 148 10.14 -6.93 -3.53
C LEU A 148 9.44 -6.50 -2.22
N LYS A 149 8.78 -7.44 -1.54
CA LYS A 149 8.15 -7.19 -0.23
C LYS A 149 9.17 -6.75 0.81
N SER A 150 10.33 -7.41 0.88
CA SER A 150 11.41 -7.02 1.79
C SER A 150 11.88 -5.59 1.54
N ILE A 151 12.03 -5.19 0.27
CA ILE A 151 12.42 -3.83 -0.08
C ILE A 151 11.33 -2.81 0.28
N LYS A 152 10.06 -3.15 0.03
CA LYS A 152 8.89 -2.31 0.34
C LYS A 152 8.78 -2.02 1.83
N ASP A 153 8.96 -3.05 2.66
CA ASP A 153 8.66 -3.00 4.09
C ASP A 153 9.90 -2.74 4.96
N GLY A 154 11.11 -2.90 4.40
CA GLY A 154 12.38 -2.66 5.08
C GLY A 154 12.65 -1.18 5.37
N SER A 155 13.17 -0.86 6.56
CA SER A 155 13.35 0.53 7.04
C SER A 155 14.67 1.17 6.61
N TRP A 156 14.93 1.19 5.30
CA TRP A 156 16.22 1.64 4.75
C TRP A 156 16.20 3.03 4.09
N LEU A 157 15.04 3.54 3.72
CA LEU A 157 14.92 4.78 2.94
C LEU A 157 14.96 6.00 3.87
N LYS A 158 15.91 6.92 3.64
CA LYS A 158 16.04 8.15 4.41
C LYS A 158 14.89 9.10 4.07
N VAL A 159 14.23 9.61 5.12
CA VAL A 159 13.10 10.53 5.01
C VAL A 159 13.29 11.76 5.90
N THR A 160 12.53 12.82 5.62
CA THR A 160 12.62 14.11 6.31
C THR A 160 12.21 14.05 7.79
N VAL A 161 11.34 13.11 8.15
CA VAL A 161 10.86 12.92 9.53
C VAL A 161 11.16 11.51 10.03
N ASN A 162 11.60 11.39 11.27
CA ASN A 162 11.86 10.11 11.94
C ASN A 162 12.93 9.23 11.27
N GLY A 163 13.94 9.84 10.65
CA GLY A 163 15.15 9.14 10.21
C GLY A 163 14.97 8.29 8.97
N TYR A 164 14.73 6.99 9.13
CA TYR A 164 14.61 6.02 8.05
C TYR A 164 13.28 5.29 8.14
N ARG A 165 12.64 5.06 6.99
CA ARG A 165 11.30 4.47 6.92
C ARG A 165 11.19 3.47 5.77
N PRO A 166 10.19 2.57 5.82
CA PRO A 166 9.84 1.73 4.69
C PRO A 166 9.44 2.55 3.46
N PRO A 167 9.92 2.21 2.26
CA PRO A 167 9.41 2.77 1.02
C PRO A 167 7.88 2.74 0.93
N SER A 168 7.23 1.63 1.34
CA SER A 168 5.76 1.47 1.36
C SER A 168 5.02 2.45 2.28
N LYS A 169 5.75 3.13 3.16
CA LYS A 169 5.25 4.15 4.08
C LYS A 169 5.82 5.53 3.79
N SER A 170 6.53 5.72 2.67
CA SER A 170 7.21 6.97 2.31
C SER A 170 6.61 7.60 1.07
N PHE A 171 6.85 8.90 0.90
CA PHE A 171 6.31 9.69 -0.21
C PHE A 171 7.40 10.36 -1.03
N LEU A 172 7.19 10.41 -2.34
CA LEU A 172 7.92 11.30 -3.24
C LEU A 172 7.11 12.59 -3.42
N ILE A 173 7.69 13.75 -3.09
CA ILE A 173 6.98 15.02 -3.21
C ILE A 173 6.92 15.46 -4.69
N ARG A 174 5.71 15.51 -5.26
CA ARG A 174 5.44 15.95 -6.64
C ARG A 174 4.15 16.74 -6.72
N SER A 175 4.01 17.67 -7.65
CA SER A 175 2.71 18.31 -7.90
C SER A 175 1.80 17.32 -8.65
N PRO A 176 0.49 17.18 -8.31
CA PRO A 176 -0.29 17.92 -7.29
C PRO A 176 -0.20 17.36 -5.86
N LEU A 177 0.37 16.17 -5.68
CA LEU A 177 0.51 15.47 -4.39
C LEU A 177 1.13 16.34 -3.28
N GLY A 178 2.10 17.20 -3.60
CA GLY A 178 2.80 18.07 -2.67
C GLY A 178 1.87 19.02 -1.91
N LYS A 179 0.78 19.49 -2.54
CA LYS A 179 -0.21 20.34 -1.85
C LYS A 179 -1.00 19.56 -0.80
N ILE A 180 -1.30 18.29 -1.07
CA ILE A 180 -1.98 17.39 -0.13
C ILE A 180 -1.05 17.07 1.04
N LEU A 181 0.19 16.69 0.76
CA LEU A 181 1.16 16.36 1.79
C LEU A 181 1.48 17.58 2.67
N GLN A 182 1.58 18.77 2.09
CA GLN A 182 1.76 20.01 2.85
C GLN A 182 0.54 20.34 3.71
N SER A 183 -0.67 20.13 3.21
CA SER A 183 -1.89 20.39 3.99
C SER A 183 -2.10 19.33 5.08
N GLY A 184 -1.75 18.08 4.78
CA GLY A 184 -1.89 16.93 5.68
C GLY A 184 -0.81 16.84 6.75
N SER A 185 0.36 17.46 6.56
CA SER A 185 1.45 17.47 7.56
C SER A 185 1.06 18.17 8.87
N VAL A 186 0.02 19.00 8.82
CA VAL A 186 -0.58 19.62 10.01
C VAL A 186 -1.32 18.58 10.88
N LEU A 187 -1.76 17.47 10.28
CA LEU A 187 -2.49 16.40 10.96
C LEU A 187 -1.58 15.28 11.44
N VAL A 188 -0.62 14.87 10.61
CA VAL A 188 0.26 13.73 10.88
C VAL A 188 1.66 13.97 10.34
N ASP A 189 2.65 13.27 10.90
CA ASP A 189 4.01 13.29 10.35
C ASP A 189 4.04 12.52 9.03
N ILE A 190 4.43 13.19 7.95
CA ILE A 190 4.49 12.62 6.62
C ILE A 190 5.95 12.39 6.21
N PRO A 191 6.40 11.13 6.08
CA PRO A 191 7.77 10.79 5.71
C PRO A 191 8.01 11.01 4.21
N LEU A 192 8.53 12.20 3.88
CA LEU A 192 8.96 12.55 2.53
C LEU A 192 10.39 12.05 2.31
N ILE A 193 10.72 11.58 1.10
CA ILE A 193 12.11 11.27 0.75
C ILE A 193 13.01 12.48 0.99
N ASP A 194 14.12 12.26 1.70
CA ASP A 194 15.07 13.31 2.05
C ASP A 194 15.96 13.68 0.85
N GLU A 195 15.51 14.67 0.07
CA GLU A 195 16.30 15.19 -1.06
C GLU A 195 17.60 15.87 -0.62
N SER A 196 17.74 16.32 0.62
CA SER A 196 19.01 16.89 1.11
C SER A 196 20.08 15.80 1.28
N PHE A 197 19.67 14.60 1.68
CA PHE A 197 20.53 13.43 1.79
C PHE A 197 20.84 12.84 0.41
N TYR A 198 19.82 12.51 -0.38
CA TYR A 198 20.02 11.83 -1.67
C TYR A 198 20.44 12.77 -2.81
N GLY A 199 20.17 14.06 -2.69
CA GLY A 199 20.30 15.05 -3.76
C GLY A 199 19.24 14.86 -4.85
N VAL A 200 19.16 15.84 -5.77
CA VAL A 200 18.21 15.83 -6.91
C VAL A 200 18.34 14.59 -7.82
N LYS A 201 19.44 13.83 -7.71
CA LYS A 201 19.65 12.57 -8.44
C LYS A 201 18.54 11.55 -8.14
N ILE A 202 17.98 11.52 -6.94
CA ILE A 202 16.91 10.57 -6.57
C ILE A 202 15.66 10.71 -7.44
N ASN A 203 15.42 11.92 -7.95
CA ASN A 203 14.28 12.23 -8.81
C ASN A 203 14.35 11.51 -10.16
N LYS A 204 15.54 11.05 -10.56
CA LYS A 204 15.71 10.22 -11.77
C LYS A 204 15.20 8.79 -11.58
N TYR A 205 14.87 8.35 -10.36
CA TYR A 205 14.48 6.98 -10.04
C TYR A 205 12.98 6.83 -9.72
N GLU A 206 12.15 7.74 -10.22
CA GLU A 206 10.72 7.77 -9.90
C GLU A 206 10.01 6.43 -10.15
N GLU A 207 10.26 5.79 -11.28
CA GLU A 207 9.62 4.53 -11.63
C GLU A 207 10.10 3.35 -10.76
N GLU A 208 11.38 3.36 -10.36
CA GLU A 208 11.91 2.39 -9.41
C GLU A 208 11.33 2.61 -8.01
N LEU A 209 11.25 3.87 -7.55
CA LEU A 209 10.66 4.27 -6.27
C LEU A 209 9.19 3.82 -6.17
N LYS A 210 8.37 4.08 -7.20
CA LYS A 210 6.99 3.58 -7.28
C LYS A 210 6.93 2.05 -7.21
N THR A 211 7.85 1.37 -7.91
CA THR A 211 7.91 -0.11 -7.93
C THR A 211 8.13 -0.67 -6.52
N ILE A 212 9.02 -0.05 -5.75
CA ILE A 212 9.29 -0.41 -4.36
C ILE A 212 8.28 0.18 -3.37
N GLY A 213 7.15 0.69 -3.82
CA GLY A 213 6.04 1.09 -2.97
C GLY A 213 6.09 2.52 -2.42
N VAL A 214 7.02 3.37 -2.88
CA VAL A 214 6.95 4.80 -2.56
C VAL A 214 5.63 5.35 -3.11
N MET A 215 4.83 5.89 -2.20
CA MET A 215 3.51 6.43 -2.53
C MET A 215 3.66 7.67 -3.41
N SER A 216 2.84 7.73 -4.45
CA SER A 216 2.93 8.75 -5.50
C SER A 216 1.58 9.31 -5.95
N SER A 217 0.48 8.81 -5.40
CA SER A 217 -0.88 9.27 -5.71
C SER A 217 -1.53 10.04 -4.55
N CYS A 218 -2.47 10.92 -4.89
CA CYS A 218 -3.29 11.63 -3.93
C CYS A 218 -4.16 10.69 -3.07
N GLU A 219 -4.62 9.57 -3.65
CA GLU A 219 -5.41 8.56 -2.95
C GLU A 219 -4.60 7.86 -1.86
N GLU A 220 -3.36 7.44 -2.18
CA GLU A 220 -2.44 6.84 -1.20
C GLU A 220 -2.14 7.81 -0.05
N ALA A 221 -1.91 9.09 -0.37
CA ALA A 221 -1.70 10.12 0.64
C ALA A 221 -2.91 10.28 1.57
N CYS A 222 -4.12 10.38 1.02
CA CYS A 222 -5.34 10.49 1.80
C CYS A 222 -5.55 9.27 2.70
N ASN A 223 -5.37 8.06 2.17
CA ASN A 223 -5.46 6.82 2.94
C ASN A 223 -4.38 6.73 4.04
N PHE A 224 -3.15 7.15 3.76
CA PHE A 224 -2.07 7.18 4.74
C PHE A 224 -2.40 8.15 5.88
N ILE A 225 -2.75 9.39 5.55
CA ILE A 225 -3.05 10.44 6.54
C ILE A 225 -4.23 10.00 7.42
N GLY A 226 -5.30 9.46 6.82
CA GLY A 226 -6.45 8.96 7.56
C GLY A 226 -6.10 7.81 8.51
N ARG A 227 -5.34 6.82 8.05
CA ARG A 227 -4.91 5.68 8.88
C ARG A 227 -4.00 6.10 10.04
N GLU A 228 -3.01 6.95 9.77
CA GLU A 228 -2.07 7.43 10.79
C GLU A 228 -2.79 8.27 11.85
N LEU A 229 -3.74 9.10 11.43
CA LEU A 229 -4.59 9.87 12.31
C LEU A 229 -5.48 8.99 13.19
N MET A 230 -6.09 7.94 12.64
CA MET A 230 -6.89 6.99 13.43
C MET A 230 -6.05 6.14 14.38
N SER A 231 -4.82 5.80 13.99
CA SER A 231 -3.85 5.15 14.88
C SER A 231 -3.55 6.03 16.11
N ARG A 232 -3.32 7.33 15.88
CA ARG A 232 -3.13 8.32 16.96
C ARG A 232 -4.38 8.47 17.82
N ALA A 233 -5.56 8.59 17.20
CA ALA A 233 -6.84 8.71 17.90
C ALA A 233 -7.19 7.49 18.75
N SER A 234 -6.68 6.31 18.39
CA SER A 234 -6.82 5.08 19.18
C SER A 234 -5.92 5.07 20.43
N SER A 235 -4.83 5.83 20.41
CA SER A 235 -3.87 5.91 21.51
C SER A 235 -4.17 7.08 22.46
N PHE A 236 -4.70 8.20 21.94
CA PHE A 236 -5.00 9.40 22.71
C PHE A 236 -6.23 10.14 22.15
N THR A 237 -6.96 10.84 23.02
CA THR A 237 -8.06 11.70 22.60
C THR A 237 -7.55 12.87 21.76
N LEU A 238 -8.07 13.02 20.55
CA LEU A 238 -7.79 14.18 19.71
C LEU A 238 -8.34 15.46 20.36
N SER A 239 -7.55 16.53 20.39
CA SER A 239 -8.03 17.81 20.90
C SER A 239 -9.04 18.46 19.93
N LYS A 240 -9.84 19.39 20.45
CA LYS A 240 -10.73 20.26 19.66
C LYS A 240 -10.05 20.78 18.38
N ASN A 241 -8.85 21.34 18.52
CA ASN A 241 -8.12 21.93 17.41
C ASN A 241 -7.73 20.88 16.36
N HIS A 242 -7.33 19.67 16.75
CA HIS A 242 -7.04 18.59 15.80
C HIS A 242 -8.29 18.22 14.99
N VAL A 243 -9.44 18.08 15.64
CA VAL A 243 -10.71 17.80 14.96
C VAL A 243 -11.09 18.91 13.97
N LEU A 244 -10.94 20.17 14.35
CA LEU A 244 -11.21 21.30 13.45
C LEU A 244 -10.24 21.33 12.26
N LEU A 245 -8.96 21.03 12.48
CA LEU A 245 -7.97 20.89 11.40
C LEU A 245 -8.32 19.73 10.46
N MET A 246 -8.84 18.62 10.97
CA MET A 246 -9.33 17.51 10.15
C MET A 246 -10.49 17.96 9.27
N LEU A 247 -11.50 18.65 9.82
CA LEU A 247 -12.63 19.16 9.06
C LEU A 247 -12.19 20.18 8.01
N LYS A 248 -11.25 21.06 8.36
CA LYS A 248 -10.61 21.99 7.42
C LYS A 248 -9.88 21.27 6.29
N PHE A 249 -9.23 20.15 6.58
CA PHE A 249 -8.60 19.32 5.56
C PHE A 249 -9.63 18.64 4.64
N ILE A 250 -10.73 18.08 5.17
CA ILE A 250 -11.83 17.55 4.34
C ILE A 250 -12.39 18.65 3.43
N GLN A 251 -12.60 19.85 3.98
CA GLN A 251 -13.07 21.00 3.21
C GLN A 251 -12.09 21.35 2.09
N TYR A 252 -10.79 21.35 2.37
CA TYR A 252 -9.74 21.57 1.36
C TYR A 252 -9.78 20.50 0.26
N LEU A 253 -9.87 19.22 0.63
CA LEU A 253 -9.94 18.12 -0.34
C LEU A 253 -11.17 18.26 -1.23
N ARG A 254 -12.34 18.53 -0.63
CA ARG A 254 -13.62 18.72 -1.34
C ARG A 254 -13.54 19.90 -2.32
N LYS A 255 -13.10 21.08 -1.86
CA LYS A 255 -13.02 22.29 -2.69
C LYS A 255 -11.99 22.15 -3.82
N SER A 256 -10.94 21.36 -3.60
CA SER A 256 -9.87 21.15 -4.59
C SER A 256 -10.12 19.96 -5.52
N LEU A 257 -11.30 19.31 -5.45
CA LEU A 257 -11.66 18.11 -6.20
C LEU A 257 -10.65 16.96 -6.06
N LEU A 258 -10.12 16.79 -4.84
CA LEU A 258 -9.19 15.72 -4.48
C LEU A 258 -9.94 14.51 -3.92
N PRO A 259 -9.27 13.34 -3.76
CA PRO A 259 -9.87 12.09 -3.28
C PRO A 259 -10.35 12.13 -1.81
N VAL A 260 -11.39 12.92 -1.54
CA VAL A 260 -11.97 13.12 -0.21
C VAL A 260 -12.58 11.84 0.34
N ASP A 261 -13.11 10.97 -0.53
CA ASP A 261 -13.69 9.68 -0.18
C ASP A 261 -12.67 8.77 0.50
N LYS A 262 -11.44 8.70 -0.02
CA LYS A 262 -10.36 7.87 0.53
C LYS A 262 -10.00 8.30 1.96
N PHE A 263 -9.92 9.60 2.18
CA PHE A 263 -9.69 10.13 3.52
C PHE A 263 -10.88 9.88 4.45
N VAL A 264 -12.11 10.20 4.02
CA VAL A 264 -13.35 10.06 4.80
C VAL A 264 -13.59 8.61 5.22
N ILE A 265 -13.47 7.64 4.30
CA ILE A 265 -13.61 6.21 4.59
C ILE A 265 -12.62 5.77 5.67
N SER A 266 -11.41 6.32 5.66
CA SER A 266 -10.37 5.96 6.63
C SER A 266 -10.65 6.47 8.04
N ILE A 267 -11.51 7.49 8.22
CA ILE A 267 -11.72 8.16 9.51
C ILE A 267 -13.15 8.08 10.04
N LYS A 268 -14.15 7.80 9.20
CA LYS A 268 -15.58 7.93 9.56
C LYS A 268 -16.02 7.01 10.70
N ASP A 269 -15.37 5.87 10.88
CA ASP A 269 -15.77 4.88 11.89
C ASP A 269 -15.04 5.02 13.24
N GLY A 270 -13.99 5.87 13.31
CA GLY A 270 -13.21 6.08 14.53
C GLY A 270 -13.94 6.92 15.58
N PRO A 271 -13.83 6.62 16.90
CA PRO A 271 -14.54 7.33 17.96
C PRO A 271 -13.81 8.62 18.38
N TRP A 272 -13.69 9.59 17.48
CA TRP A 272 -12.92 10.83 17.72
C TRP A 272 -13.77 12.10 17.84
N LEU A 273 -15.06 12.06 17.47
CA LEU A 273 -15.92 13.24 17.50
C LEU A 273 -16.60 13.38 18.86
N LYS A 274 -16.42 14.54 19.51
CA LYS A 274 -17.07 14.83 20.80
C LYS A 274 -18.56 15.13 20.59
N THR A 275 -19.40 14.39 21.31
CA THR A 275 -20.86 14.55 21.31
C THR A 275 -21.37 14.71 22.74
N THR A 276 -22.65 15.07 22.88
CA THR A 276 -23.38 15.03 24.16
C THR A 276 -23.34 13.66 24.83
N ARG A 277 -23.01 12.60 24.08
CA ARG A 277 -22.88 11.21 24.56
C ARG A 277 -21.43 10.71 24.61
N GLY A 278 -20.48 11.62 24.76
CA GLY A 278 -19.05 11.33 24.81
C GLY A 278 -18.40 11.29 23.43
N LEU A 279 -17.22 10.66 23.35
CA LEU A 279 -16.52 10.46 22.08
C LEU A 279 -17.24 9.40 21.26
N ARG A 280 -17.59 9.74 20.02
CA ARG A 280 -18.33 8.88 19.10
C ARG A 280 -17.74 9.01 17.70
N SER A 281 -18.12 8.05 16.87
CA SER A 281 -17.87 8.14 15.44
C SER A 281 -18.72 9.26 14.85
N PRO A 282 -18.19 10.03 13.87
CA PRO A 282 -19.00 10.99 13.15
C PRO A 282 -20.15 10.31 12.40
N ASN A 283 -19.99 9.04 12.00
CA ASN A 283 -21.07 8.19 11.55
C ASN A 283 -22.10 8.03 12.68
N GLY A 284 -23.32 8.54 12.46
CA GLY A 284 -24.37 8.53 13.47
C GLY A 284 -24.39 9.73 14.41
N SER A 285 -23.51 10.72 14.23
CA SER A 285 -23.51 11.98 14.99
C SER A 285 -24.31 13.06 14.28
N VAL A 286 -25.04 13.89 15.02
CA VAL A 286 -25.94 14.91 14.46
C VAL A 286 -25.46 16.31 14.82
N LEU A 287 -25.31 17.19 13.82
CA LEU A 287 -25.11 18.61 14.09
C LEU A 287 -26.45 19.21 14.56
N ASN A 288 -26.50 19.68 15.81
CA ASN A 288 -27.71 20.26 16.38
C ASN A 288 -28.00 21.62 15.73
N ASP A 289 -29.02 21.71 14.89
CA ASP A 289 -29.59 22.97 14.42
C ASP A 289 -31.03 23.12 14.94
N SER A 290 -31.65 24.29 14.69
CA SER A 290 -32.97 24.62 15.24
C SER A 290 -34.07 23.63 14.85
N GLU A 291 -33.86 22.82 13.81
CA GLU A 291 -34.78 21.77 13.36
C GLU A 291 -34.82 20.57 14.33
N TRP A 292 -33.79 20.38 15.16
CA TRP A 292 -33.68 19.25 16.11
C TRP A 292 -34.21 19.57 17.51
N ASN A 293 -34.73 20.78 17.77
CA ASN A 293 -35.17 21.21 19.09
C ASN A 293 -36.21 20.29 19.75
N VAL A 294 -37.16 19.77 18.97
CA VAL A 294 -38.17 18.83 19.50
C VAL A 294 -37.57 17.45 19.73
N ALA A 295 -36.77 16.96 18.77
CA ALA A 295 -36.14 15.66 18.86
C ALA A 295 -35.11 15.57 20.00
N SER A 296 -34.38 16.65 20.29
CA SER A 296 -33.36 16.69 21.34
C SER A 296 -33.93 16.58 22.76
N GLN A 297 -35.19 16.99 22.96
CA GLN A 297 -35.87 16.89 24.25
C GLN A 297 -36.36 15.49 24.58
N ILE A 298 -36.54 14.63 23.56
CA ILE A 298 -37.20 13.32 23.72
C ILE A 298 -36.34 12.14 23.27
N SER A 299 -35.11 12.36 22.81
CA SER A 299 -34.27 11.30 22.24
C SER A 299 -32.82 11.36 22.69
N ASN A 300 -32.19 10.18 22.75
CA ASN A 300 -30.77 10.01 23.08
C ASN A 300 -29.85 10.14 21.84
N ILE A 301 -30.15 11.08 20.95
CA ILE A 301 -29.35 11.35 19.74
C ILE A 301 -27.98 11.92 20.15
N PRO A 302 -26.87 11.39 19.61
CA PRO A 302 -25.54 11.90 19.89
C PRO A 302 -25.28 13.21 19.10
N PHE A 303 -25.75 14.32 19.66
CA PHE A 303 -25.51 15.64 19.08
C PHE A 303 -24.04 16.04 19.22
N ILE A 304 -23.46 16.61 18.16
CA ILE A 304 -22.12 17.18 18.19
C ILE A 304 -22.09 18.28 19.26
N ASP A 305 -21.11 18.21 20.14
CA ASP A 305 -21.02 19.08 21.32
C ASP A 305 -20.60 20.50 20.90
N GLN A 306 -21.60 21.33 20.58
CA GLN A 306 -21.38 22.74 20.22
C GLN A 306 -20.81 23.57 21.37
N SER A 307 -21.03 23.18 22.63
CA SER A 307 -20.40 23.87 23.77
C SER A 307 -18.88 23.65 23.78
N TYR A 308 -18.44 22.45 23.39
CA TYR A 308 -17.03 22.10 23.24
C TYR A 308 -16.42 22.73 21.98
N PHE A 309 -17.03 22.52 20.81
CA PHE A 309 -16.47 23.00 19.55
C PHE A 309 -16.70 24.49 19.27
N GLY A 310 -17.68 25.12 19.93
CA GLY A 310 -18.11 26.49 19.62
C GLY A 310 -18.83 26.59 18.28
N GLU A 311 -19.21 27.81 17.89
CA GLU A 311 -19.94 28.08 16.64
C GLU A 311 -19.14 27.72 15.38
N GLU A 312 -17.81 27.63 15.47
CA GLU A 312 -16.92 27.29 14.36
C GLU A 312 -17.27 25.94 13.71
N ILE A 313 -17.80 24.99 14.47
CA ILE A 313 -18.22 23.68 13.95
C ILE A 313 -19.30 23.80 12.86
N ASN A 314 -20.12 24.86 12.91
CA ASN A 314 -21.18 25.11 11.94
C ASN A 314 -20.61 25.49 10.56
N ASN A 315 -19.37 25.98 10.49
CA ASN A 315 -18.68 26.25 9.22
C ASN A 315 -18.34 24.98 8.43
N TYR A 316 -18.47 23.81 9.06
CA TYR A 316 -18.12 22.50 8.49
C TYR A 316 -19.35 21.61 8.25
N LYS A 317 -20.55 22.18 8.10
CA LYS A 317 -21.81 21.42 7.91
C LYS A 317 -21.72 20.44 6.74
N GLU A 318 -21.13 20.85 5.61
CA GLU A 318 -20.98 19.98 4.44
C GLU A 318 -19.97 18.87 4.67
N GLU A 319 -18.86 19.14 5.35
CA GLU A 319 -17.85 18.14 5.69
C GLU A 319 -18.37 17.12 6.71
N LEU A 320 -19.17 17.58 7.68
CA LEU A 320 -19.84 16.72 8.65
C LEU A 320 -20.89 15.84 7.98
N LYS A 321 -21.63 16.34 6.97
CA LYS A 321 -22.53 15.50 6.16
C LYS A 321 -21.80 14.44 5.33
N LEU A 322 -20.57 14.71 4.90
CA LEU A 322 -19.76 13.69 4.21
C LEU A 322 -19.34 12.57 5.17
N LEU A 323 -19.10 12.90 6.44
CA LEU A 323 -18.68 11.96 7.47
C LEU A 323 -19.83 11.22 8.13
N ALA A 324 -20.97 11.89 8.30
CA ALA A 324 -22.17 11.35 8.86
C ALA A 324 -22.99 10.81 7.70
N GLU A 325 -22.97 9.50 7.48
CA GLU A 325 -23.87 8.85 6.52
C GLU A 325 -25.33 9.18 6.86
N ALA A 326 -25.80 10.32 6.33
CA ALA A 326 -27.05 10.97 6.71
C ALA A 326 -28.23 10.02 6.50
N VAL A 327 -28.12 9.10 5.55
CA VAL A 327 -29.11 8.06 5.26
C VAL A 327 -29.29 7.12 6.46
N LEU A 328 -28.23 6.64 7.12
CA LEU A 328 -28.36 5.78 8.31
C LEU A 328 -28.95 6.54 9.50
N LEU A 329 -28.54 7.80 9.67
CA LEU A 329 -29.11 8.69 10.69
C LEU A 329 -30.60 8.94 10.46
N ILE A 330 -30.99 9.17 9.21
CA ILE A 330 -32.38 9.33 8.80
C ILE A 330 -33.16 8.03 9.07
N MET A 331 -32.60 6.85 8.76
CA MET A 331 -33.25 5.58 9.13
C MET A 331 -33.44 5.47 10.64
N GLN A 332 -32.41 5.80 11.44
CA GLN A 332 -32.52 5.81 12.90
C GLN A 332 -33.56 6.83 13.40
N CYS A 333 -33.72 7.97 12.74
CA CYS A 333 -34.76 8.95 13.07
C CYS A 333 -36.17 8.44 12.73
N ILE A 334 -36.35 7.78 11.58
CA ILE A 334 -37.63 7.12 11.22
C ILE A 334 -38.00 6.09 12.28
N ARG A 335 -37.03 5.30 12.75
CA ARG A 335 -37.20 4.31 13.83
C ARG A 335 -37.62 4.93 15.15
N VAL A 336 -36.90 5.97 15.60
CA VAL A 336 -37.11 6.58 16.93
C VAL A 336 -38.37 7.45 16.97
N LEU A 337 -38.69 8.14 15.89
CA LEU A 337 -39.80 9.08 15.80
C LEU A 337 -41.10 8.44 15.27
N ASN A 338 -41.14 7.11 15.10
CA ASN A 338 -42.27 6.37 14.54
C ASN A 338 -42.79 6.99 13.23
N ALA A 339 -41.90 7.09 12.24
CA ALA A 339 -42.26 7.41 10.85
C ALA A 339 -42.91 8.79 10.64
N PRO A 340 -42.22 9.92 10.93
CA PRO A 340 -42.78 11.26 10.78
C PRO A 340 -43.15 11.55 9.32
N SER A 341 -44.42 11.89 9.08
CA SER A 341 -45.03 11.96 7.75
C SER A 341 -44.29 12.89 6.78
N LYS A 342 -43.87 14.08 7.24
CA LYS A 342 -43.15 15.08 6.43
C LYS A 342 -41.75 14.62 6.00
N LEU A 343 -41.07 13.82 6.83
CA LEU A 343 -39.75 13.27 6.53
C LEU A 343 -39.88 12.15 5.49
N LEU A 344 -40.84 11.24 5.69
CA LEU A 344 -41.11 10.14 4.75
C LEU A 344 -41.48 10.66 3.36
N THR A 345 -42.34 11.67 3.26
CA THR A 345 -42.74 12.24 1.97
C THR A 345 -41.58 12.88 1.24
N SER A 346 -40.69 13.56 1.98
CA SER A 346 -39.51 14.21 1.41
C SER A 346 -38.51 13.18 0.89
N LEU A 347 -38.32 12.07 1.61
CA LEU A 347 -37.38 11.01 1.21
C LEU A 347 -37.86 10.18 0.04
N LYS A 348 -39.17 9.88 -0.03
CA LYS A 348 -39.76 9.09 -1.13
C LYS A 348 -39.48 9.68 -2.50
N GLY A 349 -39.37 11.01 -2.61
CA GLY A 349 -39.09 11.72 -3.86
C GLY A 349 -37.62 12.11 -4.08
N ALA A 350 -36.75 11.91 -3.09
CA ALA A 350 -35.37 12.40 -3.16
C ALA A 350 -34.42 11.31 -3.67
N SER A 351 -33.59 11.64 -4.67
CA SER A 351 -32.54 10.74 -5.17
C SER A 351 -31.34 10.71 -4.22
N CYS A 352 -31.51 10.13 -3.04
CA CYS A 352 -30.53 10.18 -1.94
C CYS A 352 -29.87 8.84 -1.61
N PHE A 353 -30.24 7.76 -2.29
CA PHE A 353 -29.67 6.43 -2.08
C PHE A 353 -28.59 6.09 -3.10
N LYS A 354 -27.37 5.84 -2.63
CA LYS A 354 -26.25 5.36 -3.41
C LYS A 354 -26.46 3.87 -3.73
N THR A 355 -26.46 3.57 -5.02
CA THR A 355 -26.57 2.21 -5.56
C THR A 355 -25.35 1.88 -6.43
N ASN A 356 -25.26 0.64 -6.91
CA ASN A 356 -24.36 0.25 -8.01
C ASN A 356 -24.59 1.04 -9.31
N MET A 357 -25.76 1.66 -9.48
CA MET A 357 -26.18 2.42 -10.67
C MET A 357 -26.29 3.94 -10.40
N GLY A 358 -25.54 4.46 -9.42
CA GLY A 358 -25.55 5.88 -9.03
C GLY A 358 -26.57 6.20 -7.94
N PHE A 359 -26.93 7.48 -7.80
CA PHE A 359 -27.92 7.93 -6.81
C PHE A 359 -29.33 7.80 -7.36
N LYS A 360 -30.21 7.14 -6.60
CA LYS A 360 -31.58 6.82 -7.00
C LYS A 360 -32.59 7.17 -5.91
N ILE A 361 -33.86 7.28 -6.31
CA ILE A 361 -34.97 7.44 -5.38
C ILE A 361 -35.27 6.10 -4.68
N PRO A 362 -35.79 6.08 -3.44
CA PRO A 362 -35.99 4.85 -2.69
C PRO A 362 -36.80 3.77 -3.42
N SER A 363 -37.85 4.16 -4.15
CA SER A 363 -38.77 3.26 -4.88
C SER A 363 -38.15 2.49 -6.05
N GLU A 364 -36.94 2.89 -6.46
CA GLU A 364 -36.12 2.24 -7.49
C GLU A 364 -35.02 1.37 -6.89
N CYS A 365 -34.79 1.46 -5.57
CA CYS A 365 -33.66 0.82 -4.91
C CYS A 365 -34.04 -0.55 -4.36
N PHE A 366 -33.10 -1.49 -4.46
CA PHE A 366 -33.19 -2.84 -3.89
C PHE A 366 -32.18 -3.01 -2.76
N LEU A 367 -32.60 -3.54 -1.63
CA LEU A 367 -31.70 -3.98 -0.57
C LEU A 367 -31.27 -5.42 -0.84
N TYR A 368 -29.96 -5.69 -0.83
CA TYR A 368 -29.44 -7.05 -0.99
C TYR A 368 -29.88 -7.96 0.16
N ASP A 369 -30.31 -9.18 -0.14
CA ASP A 369 -30.74 -10.18 0.84
C ASP A 369 -30.11 -11.54 0.49
N PRO A 370 -29.48 -12.26 1.43
CA PRO A 370 -28.80 -13.52 1.12
C PRO A 370 -29.73 -14.63 0.59
N VAL A 371 -31.04 -14.56 0.86
CA VAL A 371 -32.01 -15.62 0.49
C VAL A 371 -32.43 -15.50 -0.97
N TRP A 372 -32.55 -14.27 -1.49
CA TRP A 372 -33.05 -14.01 -2.86
C TRP A 372 -32.17 -13.05 -3.69
N GLY A 373 -31.10 -12.53 -3.10
CA GLY A 373 -30.19 -11.56 -3.71
C GLY A 373 -29.34 -12.13 -4.84
N CYS A 374 -29.21 -13.46 -4.95
CA CYS A 374 -28.63 -14.11 -6.12
C CYS A 374 -29.37 -13.74 -7.43
N ILE A 375 -30.66 -13.40 -7.34
CA ILE A 375 -31.44 -12.92 -8.49
C ILE A 375 -30.96 -11.53 -8.93
N LEU A 376 -30.59 -10.66 -7.99
CA LEU A 376 -30.02 -9.35 -8.29
C LEU A 376 -28.65 -9.46 -8.99
N GLU A 377 -27.91 -10.54 -8.74
CA GLU A 377 -26.63 -10.82 -9.40
C GLU A 377 -26.80 -11.33 -10.85
N VAL A 378 -27.96 -11.95 -11.16
CA VAL A 378 -28.32 -12.35 -12.53
C VAL A 378 -28.75 -11.12 -13.36
N PHE A 379 -29.41 -10.14 -12.74
CA PHE A 379 -29.91 -8.94 -13.39
C PHE A 379 -29.07 -7.70 -13.01
N ASN A 380 -27.94 -7.50 -13.69
CA ASN A 380 -27.04 -6.35 -13.50
C ASN A 380 -27.65 -4.97 -13.84
N CYS A 381 -28.91 -4.90 -14.25
CA CYS A 381 -29.62 -3.67 -14.60
C CYS A 381 -30.40 -3.04 -13.43
N LEU A 382 -30.42 -3.66 -12.25
CA LEU A 382 -31.18 -3.16 -11.11
C LEU A 382 -30.34 -2.28 -10.16
N PRO A 383 -30.92 -1.18 -9.62
CA PRO A 383 -30.23 -0.33 -8.65
C PRO A 383 -30.20 -0.96 -7.25
N VAL A 384 -29.13 -1.68 -6.95
CA VAL A 384 -28.90 -2.32 -5.64
C VAL A 384 -28.17 -1.35 -4.72
N ILE A 385 -28.69 -1.17 -3.49
CA ILE A 385 -28.07 -0.33 -2.46
C ILE A 385 -26.63 -0.79 -2.21
N ASP A 386 -25.73 0.19 -2.27
CA ASP A 386 -24.30 -0.04 -2.16
C ASP A 386 -23.92 -0.29 -0.69
N HIS A 387 -23.99 -1.55 -0.27
CA HIS A 387 -23.64 -1.95 1.10
C HIS A 387 -22.15 -1.78 1.42
N LYS A 388 -21.28 -1.62 0.40
CA LYS A 388 -19.88 -1.24 0.63
C LYS A 388 -19.77 0.24 0.99
N PHE A 389 -20.65 1.06 0.44
CA PHE A 389 -20.75 2.48 0.75
C PHE A 389 -21.37 2.73 2.14
N TYR A 390 -22.54 2.13 2.43
CA TYR A 390 -23.28 2.31 3.69
C TYR A 390 -22.87 1.37 4.84
N GLY A 391 -21.99 0.41 4.55
CA GLY A 391 -21.62 -0.64 5.48
C GLY A 391 -22.77 -1.61 5.80
N HIS A 392 -22.46 -2.64 6.60
CA HIS A 392 -23.44 -3.68 6.96
C HIS A 392 -24.60 -3.17 7.82
N LYS A 393 -24.47 -2.01 8.48
CA LYS A 393 -25.51 -1.42 9.34
C LYS A 393 -26.77 -1.05 8.58
N ILE A 394 -26.70 -0.86 7.25
CA ILE A 394 -27.88 -0.56 6.44
C ILE A 394 -28.93 -1.68 6.51
N PHE A 395 -28.48 -2.93 6.69
CA PHE A 395 -29.36 -4.10 6.78
C PHE A 395 -30.19 -4.12 8.07
N ASP A 396 -29.70 -3.46 9.13
CA ASP A 396 -30.43 -3.35 10.39
C ASP A 396 -31.70 -2.50 10.24
N TYR A 397 -31.80 -1.68 9.18
CA TYR A 397 -32.91 -0.73 8.94
C TYR A 397 -33.94 -1.20 7.91
N LYS A 398 -34.11 -2.52 7.75
CA LYS A 398 -35.01 -3.12 6.74
C LYS A 398 -36.44 -2.56 6.80
N ASN A 399 -36.97 -2.33 7.99
CA ASN A 399 -38.33 -1.81 8.19
C ASN A 399 -38.45 -0.33 7.78
N GLU A 400 -37.46 0.49 8.14
CA GLU A 400 -37.44 1.91 7.82
C GLU A 400 -37.23 2.15 6.32
N LEU A 401 -36.35 1.35 5.71
CA LEU A 401 -36.14 1.31 4.26
C LEU A 401 -37.43 0.94 3.51
N ARG A 402 -38.20 -0.04 4.03
CA ARG A 402 -39.52 -0.39 3.48
C ARG A 402 -40.50 0.78 3.53
N GLN A 403 -40.54 1.53 4.63
CA GLN A 403 -41.48 2.65 4.81
C GLN A 403 -41.28 3.79 3.80
N ILE A 404 -40.04 4.00 3.37
CA ILE A 404 -39.70 4.99 2.34
C ILE A 404 -39.73 4.42 0.92
N GLY A 405 -40.04 3.13 0.75
CA GLY A 405 -40.31 2.50 -0.55
C GLY A 405 -39.16 1.69 -1.15
N VAL A 406 -38.06 1.46 -0.41
CA VAL A 406 -37.00 0.54 -0.86
C VAL A 406 -37.55 -0.88 -0.91
N VAL A 407 -37.23 -1.60 -1.99
CA VAL A 407 -37.60 -3.00 -2.14
C VAL A 407 -36.69 -3.86 -1.27
N VAL A 408 -37.26 -4.43 -0.21
CA VAL A 408 -36.51 -5.22 0.78
C VAL A 408 -36.99 -6.67 0.89
N ASP A 409 -38.13 -7.01 0.29
CA ASP A 409 -38.73 -8.34 0.39
C ASP A 409 -38.88 -8.99 -0.99
N PHE A 410 -38.68 -10.31 -1.04
CA PHE A 410 -38.76 -11.09 -2.28
C PHE A 410 -40.08 -10.92 -3.03
N GLY A 411 -41.20 -10.89 -2.31
CA GLY A 411 -42.53 -10.75 -2.92
C GLY A 411 -42.77 -9.39 -3.59
N GLU A 412 -42.08 -8.33 -3.15
CA GLU A 412 -42.10 -7.03 -3.84
C GLU A 412 -41.07 -6.97 -4.96
N ALA A 413 -39.92 -7.63 -4.78
CA ALA A 413 -38.90 -7.72 -5.82
C ALA A 413 -39.43 -8.41 -7.08
N ILE A 414 -40.15 -9.54 -6.96
CA ILE A 414 -40.76 -10.24 -8.11
C ILE A 414 -41.72 -9.36 -8.91
N LYS A 415 -42.42 -8.41 -8.28
CA LYS A 415 -43.34 -7.51 -8.99
C LYS A 415 -42.63 -6.46 -9.84
N LYS A 416 -41.31 -6.32 -9.65
CA LYS A 416 -40.44 -5.33 -10.32
C LYS A 416 -39.54 -5.97 -11.38
N PHE A 417 -39.44 -7.30 -11.39
CA PHE A 417 -38.92 -8.10 -12.49
C PHE A 417 -40.06 -8.37 -13.49
#